data_AF-A0A851IH30-F1
#
_entry.id   AF-A0A851IH30-F1
#
_cell.length_a   1.000
_cell.length_b   1.000
_cell.length_c   1.000
_cell.angle_alpha   90.00
_cell.angle_beta   90.00
_cell.angle_gamma   90.00
#
_symmetry.space_group_name_H-M   'P 1'
#
loop_
_entity.id
_entity.type
_entity.pdbx_description
1 polymer ?
#
loop_
_entity_poly.entity_id
_entity_poly.type
_entity_poly.pdbx_seq_one_letter_code
_entity_poly.pdbx_strand_id
1 'polypeptide(L)'
;MGAEPDRRYEGSDWYRPKEVRIPEGTVLDQHILQVERQGDGCYILNLTREQWELIVDIELDCFVELGDGYLDMGSDVRYRMNEDGDLLIDFDRRWRALDGQLAAYYYTYEQREGAWHRYGYIPAVLNGDTQVELMLLEDEEHPGCRRTADRVQANERESALGVPTKGLRQLEDGDSLRFYAILTDESGGCLGARYLSEEALIWNGNFQPGYISISEALGRDSGEMNILLQFKLTDIYGVSYYVPVEMNVTSLR
;
A
#
# COMPACT_ATOMS: atom_id res chain seq x y z
N MET A 1 14.88 -26.50 -11.45
CA MET A 1 15.70 -26.76 -12.65
C MET A 1 15.20 -25.80 -13.71
N GLY A 2 15.77 -24.60 -13.79
CA GLY A 2 15.33 -23.57 -14.73
C GLY A 2 15.72 -23.97 -16.14
N ALA A 3 14.78 -23.89 -17.09
CA ALA A 3 15.11 -24.05 -18.51
C ALA A 3 16.13 -22.97 -18.88
N GLU A 4 17.30 -23.38 -19.37
CA GLU A 4 18.22 -22.44 -20.02
C GLU A 4 17.46 -21.72 -21.15
N PRO A 5 17.60 -20.38 -21.26
CA PRO A 5 17.00 -19.67 -22.37
C PRO A 5 17.50 -20.25 -23.69
N ASP A 6 16.56 -20.46 -24.61
CA ASP A 6 16.80 -21.06 -25.91
C ASP A 6 17.88 -20.28 -26.68
N ARG A 7 19.08 -20.87 -26.80
CA ARG A 7 20.28 -20.24 -27.40
C ARG A 7 20.17 -20.03 -28.92
N ARG A 8 18.99 -20.25 -29.51
CA ARG A 8 18.70 -20.08 -30.95
C ARG A 8 18.99 -18.69 -31.50
N TYR A 9 19.20 -17.69 -30.64
CA TYR A 9 19.43 -16.30 -31.04
C TYR A 9 20.88 -15.82 -30.89
N GLU A 10 21.77 -16.60 -30.26
CA GLU A 10 23.16 -16.18 -29.96
C GLU A 10 24.03 -15.91 -31.22
N GLY A 11 23.59 -16.34 -32.40
CA GLY A 11 24.27 -16.10 -33.68
C GLY A 11 23.57 -15.10 -34.60
N SER A 12 22.51 -14.44 -34.14
CA SER A 12 21.78 -13.47 -34.96
C SER A 12 22.40 -12.07 -34.84
N ASP A 13 22.64 -11.40 -35.96
CA ASP A 13 23.26 -10.05 -35.99
C ASP A 13 22.51 -8.99 -35.17
N TRP A 14 21.21 -9.22 -34.93
CA TRP A 14 20.31 -8.35 -34.18
C TRP A 14 20.27 -8.63 -32.66
N TYR A 15 20.78 -9.78 -32.19
CA TYR A 15 20.80 -10.12 -30.77
C TYR A 15 22.23 -10.01 -30.22
N ARG A 16 22.51 -8.90 -29.52
CA ARG A 16 23.85 -8.58 -29.01
C ARG A 16 23.84 -8.38 -27.49
N PRO A 17 23.75 -9.46 -26.70
CA PRO A 17 23.62 -9.38 -25.24
C PRO A 17 24.86 -8.77 -24.55
N LYS A 18 26.03 -8.74 -25.22
CA LYS A 18 27.26 -8.12 -24.70
C LYS A 18 27.35 -6.61 -24.99
N GLU A 19 26.46 -6.05 -25.80
CA GLU A 19 26.47 -4.63 -26.19
C GLU A 19 25.42 -3.80 -25.45
N VAL A 20 24.49 -4.43 -24.73
CA VAL A 20 23.54 -3.71 -23.87
C VAL A 20 24.27 -3.22 -22.63
N ARG A 21 24.89 -2.05 -22.76
CA ARG A 21 25.34 -1.24 -21.62
C ARG A 21 24.21 -0.28 -21.29
N ILE A 22 23.59 -0.48 -20.13
CA ILE A 22 22.67 0.52 -19.57
C ILE A 22 23.54 1.76 -19.27
N PRO A 23 23.27 2.93 -19.87
CA PRO A 23 24.07 4.12 -19.64
C PRO A 23 24.09 4.50 -18.15
N GLU A 24 25.24 4.93 -17.64
CA GLU A 24 25.33 5.50 -16.28
C GLU A 24 24.32 6.66 -16.15
N GLY A 25 23.61 6.71 -15.02
CA GLY A 25 22.57 7.70 -14.77
C GLY A 25 21.19 7.36 -15.37
N THR A 26 21.02 6.20 -16.00
CA THR A 26 19.68 5.73 -16.43
C THR A 26 19.04 4.74 -15.47
N VAL A 27 19.75 4.36 -14.39
CA VAL A 27 19.24 3.49 -13.31
C VAL A 27 19.25 4.28 -12.01
N LEU A 28 18.25 4.04 -11.16
CA LEU A 28 18.18 4.62 -9.84
C LEU A 28 19.35 4.09 -8.98
N ASP A 29 20.15 4.99 -8.43
CA ASP A 29 21.22 4.64 -7.50
C ASP A 29 20.60 4.29 -6.14
N GLN A 30 20.74 3.03 -5.72
CA GLN A 30 20.19 2.55 -4.46
C GLN A 30 20.91 3.13 -3.24
N HIS A 31 22.17 3.55 -3.39
CA HIS A 31 22.98 4.01 -2.27
C HIS A 31 22.55 5.39 -1.75
N ILE A 32 21.86 6.17 -2.59
CA ILE A 32 21.36 7.51 -2.25
C ILE A 32 19.93 7.49 -1.70
N LEU A 33 19.27 6.32 -1.66
CA LEU A 33 17.92 6.16 -1.10
C LEU A 33 17.98 6.14 0.43
N GLN A 34 18.31 7.29 1.01
CA GLN A 34 18.44 7.46 2.46
C GLN A 34 17.56 8.62 2.90
N VAL A 35 16.80 8.37 3.96
CA VAL A 35 15.86 9.35 4.51
C VAL A 35 16.54 10.09 5.65
N GLU A 36 16.56 11.42 5.55
CA GLU A 36 17.12 12.31 6.55
C GLU A 36 16.02 12.83 7.48
N ARG A 37 16.24 12.78 8.79
CA ARG A 37 15.32 13.38 9.77
C ARG A 37 15.59 14.87 9.90
N GLN A 38 14.61 15.71 9.56
CA GLN A 38 14.70 17.17 9.68
C GLN A 38 13.98 17.76 10.90
N GLY A 39 13.22 16.95 11.64
CA GLY A 39 12.51 17.38 12.85
C GLY A 39 11.67 16.27 13.47
N ASP A 40 10.74 16.64 14.35
CA ASP A 40 9.79 15.67 14.92
C ASP A 40 8.76 15.25 13.87
N GLY A 41 8.79 13.96 13.50
CA GLY A 41 7.88 13.38 12.51
C GLY A 41 8.13 13.79 11.06
N CYS A 42 9.11 14.66 10.79
CA CYS A 42 9.45 15.12 9.44
C CYS A 42 10.72 14.45 8.95
N TYR A 43 10.57 13.73 7.84
CA TYR A 43 11.60 12.95 7.19
C TYR A 43 11.64 13.32 5.72
N ILE A 44 12.85 13.44 5.17
CA ILE A 44 13.07 13.93 3.82
C ILE A 44 13.91 12.92 3.04
N LEU A 45 13.45 12.55 1.86
CA LEU A 45 14.26 11.88 0.86
C LEU A 45 14.66 12.91 -0.21
N ASN A 46 15.95 13.24 -0.23
CA ASN A 46 16.54 14.16 -1.21
C ASN A 46 17.24 13.35 -2.30
N LEU A 47 16.85 13.59 -3.55
CA LEU A 47 17.48 12.99 -4.73
C LEU A 47 17.81 14.10 -5.73
N THR A 48 18.82 13.88 -6.56
CA THR A 48 19.07 14.79 -7.68
C THR A 48 17.89 14.75 -8.65
N ARG A 49 17.71 15.82 -9.43
CA ARG A 49 16.64 15.89 -10.43
C ARG A 49 16.68 14.71 -11.40
N GLU A 50 17.86 14.31 -11.84
CA GLU A 50 18.06 13.20 -12.76
C GLU A 50 17.58 11.87 -12.15
N GLN A 51 17.71 11.69 -10.84
CA GLN A 51 17.24 10.51 -10.13
C GLN A 51 15.73 10.55 -9.92
N TRP A 52 15.16 11.72 -9.64
CA TRP A 52 13.70 11.90 -9.59
C TRP A 52 13.03 11.62 -10.95
N GLU A 53 13.66 12.00 -12.06
CA GLU A 53 13.15 11.73 -13.41
C GLU A 53 13.09 10.22 -13.74
N LEU A 54 13.79 9.37 -12.97
CA LEU A 54 13.71 7.91 -13.09
C LEU A 54 12.56 7.30 -12.28
N ILE A 55 11.92 8.04 -11.36
CA ILE A 55 10.84 7.53 -10.51
C ILE A 55 9.50 7.85 -11.16
N VAL A 56 8.67 6.82 -11.35
CA VAL A 56 7.35 6.93 -11.98
C VAL A 56 6.19 6.73 -11.01
N ASP A 57 6.42 6.06 -9.88
CA ASP A 57 5.40 5.88 -8.84
C ASP A 57 6.01 5.92 -7.44
N ILE A 58 5.23 6.41 -6.48
CA ILE A 58 5.61 6.55 -5.07
C ILE A 58 4.41 6.14 -4.23
N GLU A 59 4.58 5.06 -3.45
CA GLU A 59 3.62 4.60 -2.46
C GLU A 59 4.21 4.68 -1.06
N LEU A 60 3.36 4.85 -0.04
CA LEU A 60 3.72 4.81 1.36
C LEU A 60 3.05 3.60 2.02
N ASP A 61 3.85 2.63 2.44
CA ASP A 61 3.40 1.48 3.24
C ASP A 61 3.40 1.85 4.73
N CYS A 62 2.40 1.36 5.46
CA CYS A 62 2.28 1.57 6.91
C CYS A 62 2.17 0.26 7.67
N PHE A 63 3.08 0.08 8.63
CA PHE A 63 3.11 -1.09 9.52
C PHE A 63 3.02 -0.63 10.97
N VAL A 64 2.12 -1.23 11.74
CA VAL A 64 1.99 -0.95 13.17
C VAL A 64 2.68 -2.06 13.95
N GLU A 65 3.71 -1.73 14.71
CA GLU A 65 4.40 -2.72 15.54
C GLU A 65 3.48 -3.15 16.68
N LEU A 66 3.22 -4.45 16.73
CA LEU A 66 2.61 -5.16 17.84
C LEU A 66 3.71 -6.02 18.47
N GLY A 67 3.62 -6.27 19.78
CA GLY A 67 4.65 -7.07 20.47
C GLY A 67 4.84 -8.50 19.95
N ASP A 68 3.99 -8.95 19.03
CA ASP A 68 4.01 -10.26 18.37
C ASP A 68 4.14 -10.19 16.83
N GLY A 69 4.44 -9.02 16.25
CA GLY A 69 4.63 -8.83 14.81
C GLY A 69 4.20 -7.45 14.34
N TYR A 70 4.07 -7.26 13.03
CA TYR A 70 3.67 -5.99 12.44
C TYR A 70 2.30 -6.15 11.81
N LEU A 71 1.37 -5.25 12.15
CA LEU A 71 0.10 -5.16 11.49
C LEU A 71 0.27 -4.36 10.20
N ASP A 72 0.14 -5.02 9.07
CA ASP A 72 0.20 -4.41 7.74
C ASP A 72 -1.10 -3.63 7.48
N MET A 73 -1.00 -2.31 7.50
CA MET A 73 -2.10 -1.40 7.25
C MET A 73 -2.24 -1.06 5.76
N GLY A 74 -1.39 -1.63 4.91
CA GLY A 74 -1.36 -1.47 3.46
C GLY A 74 -0.63 -0.22 3.00
N SER A 75 -0.93 0.20 1.76
CA SER A 75 -0.27 1.29 1.03
C SER A 75 -1.23 2.42 0.65
N ASP A 76 -0.75 3.66 0.67
CA ASP A 76 -1.49 4.82 0.14
C ASP A 76 -0.54 5.76 -0.61
N VAL A 77 -1.06 6.56 -1.53
CA VAL A 77 -0.29 7.58 -2.26
C VAL A 77 -0.34 8.88 -1.46
N ARG A 78 0.34 8.86 -0.31
CA ARG A 78 0.42 9.98 0.62
C ARG A 78 1.87 10.40 0.81
N TYR A 79 2.23 11.43 0.07
CA TYR A 79 3.49 12.13 0.23
C TYR A 79 3.29 13.60 -0.11
N ARG A 80 4.22 14.44 0.34
CA ARG A 80 4.31 15.82 -0.11
C ARG A 80 5.67 16.05 -0.75
N MET A 81 5.72 16.95 -1.72
CA MET A 81 6.98 17.53 -2.16
C MET A 81 7.15 18.89 -1.47
N ASN A 82 8.34 19.21 -0.97
CA ASN A 82 8.64 20.55 -0.49
C ASN A 82 8.87 21.51 -1.68
N GLU A 83 9.14 22.80 -1.40
CA GLU A 83 9.40 23.81 -2.44
C GLU A 83 10.69 23.51 -3.26
N ASP A 84 11.63 22.78 -2.66
CA ASP A 84 12.90 22.39 -3.27
C ASP A 84 12.78 21.11 -4.12
N GLY A 85 11.62 20.43 -4.08
CA GLY A 85 11.38 19.19 -4.81
C GLY A 85 11.84 17.92 -4.09
N ASP A 86 12.05 17.98 -2.77
CA ASP A 86 12.30 16.79 -1.94
C ASP A 86 11.00 16.15 -1.48
N LEU A 87 11.04 14.83 -1.31
CA LEU A 87 9.92 14.04 -0.82
C LEU A 87 9.86 14.13 0.72
N LEU A 88 8.75 14.64 1.23
CA LEU A 88 8.43 14.80 2.63
C LEU A 88 7.49 13.69 3.12
N ILE A 89 7.79 13.17 4.31
CA ILE A 89 6.86 12.40 5.12
C ILE A 89 6.17 13.35 6.07
N ASP A 90 4.90 13.64 5.78
CA ASP A 90 3.99 14.37 6.67
C ASP A 90 2.95 13.36 7.18
N PHE A 91 3.38 12.50 8.10
CA PHE A 91 2.55 11.45 8.67
C PHE A 91 2.10 11.82 10.09
N ASP A 92 0.83 12.15 10.23
CA ASP A 92 0.20 12.60 11.46
C ASP A 92 -0.33 11.45 12.35
N ARG A 93 0.10 10.21 12.08
CA ARG A 93 -0.36 8.98 12.75
C ARG A 93 -1.84 8.64 12.51
N ARG A 94 -2.46 9.25 11.50
CA ARG A 94 -3.80 8.89 11.05
C ARG A 94 -3.74 8.01 9.82
N TRP A 95 -4.62 7.03 9.76
CA TRP A 95 -4.75 6.11 8.63
C TRP A 95 -6.18 6.04 8.12
N ARG A 96 -6.36 5.39 6.98
CA ARG A 96 -7.64 5.25 6.28
C ARG A 96 -8.73 4.67 7.19
N ALA A 97 -9.92 5.22 7.06
CA ALA A 97 -11.10 4.77 7.76
C ALA A 97 -12.35 4.87 6.86
N LEU A 98 -13.31 3.99 7.13
CA LEU A 98 -14.68 4.07 6.61
C LEU A 98 -15.65 4.13 7.79
N ASP A 99 -16.57 5.09 7.78
CA ASP A 99 -17.52 5.37 8.88
C ASP A 99 -16.83 5.47 10.26
N GLY A 100 -15.62 6.03 10.29
CA GLY A 100 -14.83 6.18 11.51
C GLY A 100 -14.17 4.90 12.02
N GLN A 101 -14.32 3.76 11.34
CA GLN A 101 -13.57 2.54 11.64
C GLN A 101 -12.27 2.48 10.83
N LEU A 102 -11.16 2.18 11.52
CA LEU A 102 -9.85 1.99 10.92
C LEU A 102 -9.87 0.85 9.89
N ALA A 103 -9.22 1.06 8.75
CA ALA A 103 -9.16 0.10 7.67
C ALA A 103 -7.74 -0.04 7.12
N ALA A 104 -7.27 -1.27 6.92
CA ALA A 104 -6.09 -1.53 6.11
C ALA A 104 -6.46 -1.28 4.65
N TYR A 105 -5.75 -0.36 4.01
CA TYR A 105 -6.04 0.11 2.66
C TYR A 105 -4.84 -0.17 1.79
N TYR A 106 -5.07 -0.81 0.65
CA TYR A 106 -4.05 -1.14 -0.32
C TYR A 106 -4.34 -0.38 -1.61
N TYR A 107 -3.51 0.62 -1.90
CA TYR A 107 -3.51 1.29 -3.18
C TYR A 107 -3.17 0.29 -4.30
N THR A 108 -3.77 0.49 -5.47
CA THR A 108 -3.52 -0.37 -6.63
C THR A 108 -2.99 0.42 -7.82
N TYR A 109 -3.74 1.41 -8.28
CA TYR A 109 -3.31 2.31 -9.35
C TYR A 109 -4.17 3.57 -9.39
N GLU A 110 -3.67 4.56 -10.11
CA GLU A 110 -4.35 5.81 -10.39
C GLU A 110 -4.39 6.06 -11.90
N GLN A 111 -5.56 6.39 -12.43
CA GLN A 111 -5.71 6.88 -13.80
C GLN A 111 -5.73 8.40 -13.76
N ARG A 112 -4.73 9.02 -14.38
CA ARG A 112 -4.62 10.49 -14.51
C ARG A 112 -5.03 11.02 -15.88
N GLU A 113 -5.05 10.16 -16.90
CA GLU A 113 -5.48 10.55 -18.24
C GLU A 113 -7.01 10.58 -18.34
N GLY A 114 -7.55 11.78 -18.56
CA GLY A 114 -9.00 12.01 -18.61
C GLY A 114 -9.55 12.41 -17.24
N ALA A 115 -10.58 11.71 -16.78
CA ALA A 115 -11.08 11.89 -15.42
C ALA A 115 -10.15 11.20 -14.44
N TRP A 116 -9.72 11.92 -13.40
CA TRP A 116 -8.88 11.37 -12.35
C TRP A 116 -9.64 10.32 -11.55
N HIS A 117 -9.07 9.11 -11.46
CA HIS A 117 -9.60 8.00 -10.69
C HIS A 117 -8.50 7.31 -9.92
N ARG A 118 -8.75 7.01 -8.64
CA ARG A 118 -7.85 6.20 -7.82
C ARG A 118 -8.55 4.93 -7.36
N TYR A 119 -7.83 3.82 -7.45
CA TYR A 119 -8.32 2.51 -7.08
C TYR A 119 -7.49 1.93 -5.93
N GLY A 120 -8.19 1.30 -5.00
CA GLY A 120 -7.58 0.50 -3.94
C GLY A 120 -8.58 -0.49 -3.37
N TYR A 121 -8.19 -1.21 -2.32
CA TYR A 121 -9.09 -2.11 -1.64
C TYR A 121 -8.84 -2.19 -0.14
N ILE A 122 -9.87 -2.64 0.59
CA ILE A 122 -9.81 -2.95 2.02
C ILE A 122 -10.13 -4.44 2.21
N PRO A 123 -9.26 -5.24 2.85
CA PRO A 123 -9.59 -6.60 3.21
C PRO A 123 -10.71 -6.65 4.27
N ALA A 124 -11.73 -7.46 4.01
CA ALA A 124 -12.87 -7.58 4.90
C ALA A 124 -13.43 -9.01 4.95
N VAL A 125 -14.16 -9.31 6.02
CA VAL A 125 -15.06 -10.46 6.09
C VAL A 125 -16.48 -9.95 5.89
N LEU A 126 -17.10 -10.40 4.81
CA LEU A 126 -18.49 -10.17 4.45
C LEU A 126 -19.38 -11.21 5.14
N ASN A 127 -20.44 -10.75 5.81
CA ASN A 127 -21.48 -11.56 6.44
C ASN A 127 -20.95 -12.64 7.41
N GLY A 128 -19.77 -12.42 7.97
CA GLY A 128 -19.16 -13.22 9.03
C GLY A 128 -18.36 -14.45 8.55
N ASP A 129 -18.42 -14.82 7.27
CA ASP A 129 -17.77 -16.05 6.78
C ASP A 129 -17.02 -15.92 5.44
N THR A 130 -17.23 -14.84 4.69
CA THR A 130 -16.70 -14.70 3.32
C THR A 130 -15.62 -13.65 3.27
N GLN A 131 -14.38 -14.03 2.94
CA GLN A 131 -13.29 -13.07 2.74
C GLN A 131 -13.44 -12.36 1.39
N VAL A 132 -13.37 -11.03 1.42
CA VAL A 132 -13.52 -10.16 0.25
C VAL A 132 -12.48 -9.04 0.26
N GLU A 133 -12.17 -8.54 -0.92
CA GLU A 133 -11.51 -7.25 -1.13
C GLU A 133 -12.62 -6.22 -1.40
N LEU A 134 -12.86 -5.31 -0.46
CA LEU A 134 -13.76 -4.17 -0.68
C LEU A 134 -13.04 -3.17 -1.58
N MET A 135 -13.33 -3.20 -2.88
CA MET A 135 -12.76 -2.30 -3.87
C MET A 135 -13.30 -0.89 -3.67
N LEU A 136 -12.39 0.08 -3.60
CA LEU A 136 -12.70 1.50 -3.50
C LEU A 136 -12.29 2.22 -4.78
N LEU A 137 -13.17 3.10 -5.25
CA LEU A 137 -12.92 4.05 -6.32
C LEU A 137 -13.06 5.47 -5.77
N GLU A 138 -12.02 6.29 -5.90
CA GLU A 138 -12.06 7.73 -5.61
C GLU A 138 -12.02 8.54 -6.91
N ASP A 139 -12.64 9.72 -6.92
CA ASP A 139 -12.54 10.68 -8.02
C ASP A 139 -12.71 12.14 -7.55
N GLU A 140 -12.64 13.08 -8.49
CA GLU A 140 -12.72 14.53 -8.20
C GLU A 140 -14.06 14.94 -7.56
N GLU A 141 -15.16 14.28 -7.91
CA GLU A 141 -16.49 14.58 -7.37
C GLU A 141 -16.68 14.02 -5.96
N HIS A 142 -15.98 12.93 -5.63
CA HIS A 142 -16.07 12.22 -4.35
C HIS A 142 -14.67 11.92 -3.82
N PRO A 143 -13.93 12.96 -3.36
CA PRO A 143 -12.63 12.75 -2.77
C PRO A 143 -12.78 11.85 -1.54
N GLY A 144 -12.17 10.67 -1.60
CA GLY A 144 -12.17 9.69 -0.52
C GLY A 144 -12.96 8.41 -0.77
N CYS A 145 -14.06 8.41 -1.56
CA CYS A 145 -14.74 7.20 -2.09
C CYS A 145 -16.03 7.58 -2.84
N ARG A 146 -16.21 7.09 -4.08
CA ARG A 146 -17.45 7.18 -4.87
C ARG A 146 -18.27 5.90 -4.85
N ARG A 147 -17.60 4.76 -4.97
CA ARG A 147 -18.22 3.45 -5.24
C ARG A 147 -17.44 2.35 -4.56
N THR A 148 -18.15 1.54 -3.80
CA THR A 148 -17.67 0.29 -3.25
C THR A 148 -18.23 -0.87 -4.07
N ALA A 149 -17.40 -1.87 -4.32
CA ALA A 149 -17.82 -3.16 -4.84
C ALA A 149 -16.97 -4.22 -4.14
N ASP A 150 -17.51 -5.40 -3.88
CA ASP A 150 -16.75 -6.47 -3.27
C ASP A 150 -16.21 -7.41 -4.34
N ARG A 151 -14.92 -7.75 -4.23
CA ARG A 151 -14.34 -8.87 -4.96
C ARG A 151 -14.24 -10.04 -3.99
N VAL A 152 -14.96 -11.11 -4.29
CA VAL A 152 -14.89 -12.35 -3.51
C VAL A 152 -13.56 -13.04 -3.79
N GLN A 153 -12.75 -13.21 -2.75
CA GLN A 153 -11.59 -14.09 -2.85
C GLN A 153 -12.10 -15.53 -2.83
N ALA A 154 -11.89 -16.26 -3.93
CA ALA A 154 -12.25 -17.67 -3.98
C ALA A 154 -11.45 -18.42 -2.90
N ASN A 155 -12.14 -19.05 -1.95
CA ASN A 155 -11.47 -19.99 -1.07
C ASN A 155 -10.94 -21.17 -1.92
N GLU A 156 -9.89 -21.85 -1.45
CA GLU A 156 -9.32 -23.00 -2.16
C GLU A 156 -10.34 -24.12 -2.45
N ARG A 157 -11.49 -24.14 -1.73
CA ARG A 157 -12.56 -25.14 -1.91
C ARG A 157 -13.49 -24.84 -3.08
N GLU A 158 -13.77 -23.57 -3.40
CA GLU A 158 -14.56 -23.16 -4.56
C GLU A 158 -13.70 -23.06 -5.82
N SER A 159 -12.40 -22.81 -5.66
CA SER A 159 -11.40 -22.92 -6.70
C SER A 159 -11.01 -24.39 -6.95
N ALA A 160 -12.00 -25.25 -7.26
CA ALA A 160 -11.75 -26.62 -7.73
C ALA A 160 -10.90 -26.68 -9.02
N LEU A 161 -10.69 -25.53 -9.68
CA LEU A 161 -9.88 -25.37 -10.90
C LEU A 161 -8.61 -24.53 -10.70
N GLY A 162 -8.30 -24.07 -9.48
CA GLY A 162 -7.14 -23.18 -9.25
C GLY A 162 -7.26 -21.81 -9.93
N VAL A 163 -8.46 -21.37 -10.31
CA VAL A 163 -8.70 -20.11 -11.03
C VAL A 163 -9.24 -19.08 -10.05
N PRO A 164 -8.54 -17.96 -9.80
CA PRO A 164 -9.07 -16.89 -8.97
C PRO A 164 -10.34 -16.32 -9.59
N THR A 165 -11.39 -16.16 -8.78
CA THR A 165 -12.64 -15.49 -9.20
C THR A 165 -12.34 -14.03 -9.55
N LYS A 166 -12.77 -13.61 -10.75
CA LYS A 166 -12.55 -12.26 -11.31
C LYS A 166 -13.85 -11.42 -11.39
N GLY A 167 -14.84 -11.75 -10.58
CA GLY A 167 -16.12 -11.05 -10.53
C GLY A 167 -16.13 -9.98 -9.44
N LEU A 168 -16.47 -8.74 -9.80
CA LEU A 168 -16.96 -7.77 -8.83
C LEU A 168 -18.43 -8.07 -8.56
N ARG A 169 -18.79 -8.17 -7.29
CA ARG A 169 -20.15 -8.22 -6.81
C ARG A 169 -20.50 -6.85 -6.21
N GLN A 170 -21.79 -6.54 -6.18
CA GLN A 170 -22.29 -5.34 -5.55
C GLN A 170 -22.79 -5.69 -4.15
N LEU A 171 -22.48 -4.84 -3.17
CA LEU A 171 -23.01 -4.95 -1.82
C LEU A 171 -24.52 -4.66 -1.79
N GLU A 172 -25.23 -5.43 -0.98
CA GLU A 172 -26.67 -5.28 -0.74
C GLU A 172 -26.92 -4.62 0.62
N ASP A 173 -27.97 -3.79 0.72
CA ASP A 173 -28.35 -3.14 1.97
C ASP A 173 -28.51 -4.17 3.09
N GLY A 174 -27.81 -3.97 4.21
CA GLY A 174 -27.74 -4.94 5.31
C GLY A 174 -26.54 -5.90 5.27
N ASP A 175 -25.76 -5.94 4.20
CA ASP A 175 -24.48 -6.67 4.19
C ASP A 175 -23.57 -6.15 5.30
N SER A 176 -22.98 -7.06 6.07
CA SER A 176 -22.06 -6.72 7.16
C SER A 176 -20.61 -6.93 6.72
N LEU A 177 -19.75 -5.95 7.00
CA LEU A 177 -18.33 -5.96 6.65
C LEU A 177 -17.50 -5.75 7.91
N ARG A 178 -16.59 -6.69 8.18
CA ARG A 178 -15.61 -6.56 9.27
C ARG A 178 -14.20 -6.48 8.69
N PHE A 179 -13.54 -5.34 8.84
CA PHE A 179 -12.21 -5.11 8.31
C PHE A 179 -11.14 -5.85 9.10
N TYR A 180 -10.11 -6.31 8.40
CA TYR A 180 -8.95 -6.91 9.01
C TYR A 180 -7.66 -6.43 8.34
N ALA A 181 -6.57 -6.59 9.06
CA ALA A 181 -5.22 -6.40 8.57
C ALA A 181 -4.42 -7.69 8.73
N ILE A 182 -3.40 -7.88 7.90
CA ILE A 182 -2.49 -9.02 8.00
C ILE A 182 -1.46 -8.75 9.08
N LEU A 183 -1.20 -9.73 9.93
CA LEU A 183 -0.09 -9.71 10.88
C LEU A 183 1.11 -10.39 10.23
N THR A 184 2.25 -9.72 10.19
CA THR A 184 3.50 -10.25 9.63
C THR A 184 4.61 -10.33 10.66
N ASP A 185 5.60 -11.17 10.43
CA ASP A 185 6.87 -11.13 11.15
C ASP A 185 7.81 -10.04 10.57
N GLU A 186 9.00 -9.89 11.17
CA GLU A 186 10.05 -8.96 10.73
C GLU A 186 10.56 -9.21 9.30
N SER A 187 10.37 -10.43 8.77
CA SER A 187 10.77 -10.82 7.41
C SER A 187 9.61 -10.67 6.40
N GLY A 188 8.46 -10.15 6.83
CA GLY A 188 7.25 -10.05 6.00
C GLY A 188 6.47 -11.37 5.87
N GLY A 189 6.81 -12.40 6.64
CA GLY A 189 6.08 -13.67 6.67
C GLY A 189 4.72 -13.51 7.33
N CYS A 190 3.66 -14.06 6.73
CA CYS A 190 2.30 -13.97 7.28
C CYS A 190 2.15 -14.84 8.54
N LEU A 191 1.81 -14.19 9.67
CA LEU A 191 1.51 -14.82 10.95
C LEU A 191 0.01 -15.02 11.18
N GLY A 192 -0.83 -14.31 10.42
CA GLY A 192 -2.28 -14.41 10.50
C GLY A 192 -2.98 -13.11 10.11
N ALA A 193 -4.24 -12.95 10.51
CA ALA A 193 -5.02 -11.73 10.30
C ALA A 193 -5.66 -11.29 11.63
N ARG A 194 -5.85 -9.98 11.80
CA ARG A 194 -6.54 -9.40 12.97
C ARG A 194 -7.62 -8.44 12.52
N TYR A 195 -8.78 -8.54 13.16
CA TYR A 195 -9.83 -7.54 12.97
C TYR A 195 -9.38 -6.18 13.52
N LEU A 196 -9.75 -5.13 12.81
CA LEU A 196 -9.41 -3.74 13.16
C LEU A 196 -10.49 -3.09 14.06
N SER A 197 -11.63 -3.76 14.20
CA SER A 197 -12.76 -3.36 15.04
C SER A 197 -13.50 -4.60 15.53
N GLU A 198 -14.14 -4.47 16.70
CA GLU A 198 -15.04 -5.50 17.23
C GLU A 198 -16.37 -5.55 16.46
N GLU A 199 -16.86 -4.38 16.03
CA GLU A 199 -18.16 -4.23 15.37
C GLU A 199 -18.00 -4.22 13.84
N ALA A 200 -18.84 -4.99 13.15
CA ALA A 200 -18.93 -4.91 11.70
C ALA A 200 -19.69 -3.65 11.27
N LEU A 201 -19.28 -3.04 10.16
CA LEU A 201 -20.06 -2.00 9.49
C LEU A 201 -21.19 -2.64 8.69
N ILE A 202 -22.36 -2.00 8.70
CA ILE A 202 -23.50 -2.44 7.90
C ILE A 202 -23.61 -1.54 6.68
N TRP A 203 -23.55 -2.15 5.50
CA TRP A 203 -23.72 -1.44 4.25
C TRP A 203 -25.14 -0.89 4.15
N ASN A 204 -25.26 0.42 3.92
CA ASN A 204 -26.52 1.14 3.76
C ASN A 204 -26.61 1.93 2.44
N GLY A 205 -25.76 1.56 1.46
CA GLY A 205 -25.64 2.23 0.16
C GLY A 205 -24.45 3.17 0.04
N ASN A 206 -23.79 3.56 1.14
CA ASN A 206 -22.52 4.29 1.10
C ASN A 206 -21.70 4.12 2.39
N PHE A 207 -20.39 4.35 2.32
CA PHE A 207 -19.54 4.56 3.49
C PHE A 207 -18.91 5.96 3.43
N GLN A 208 -18.73 6.60 4.58
CA GLN A 208 -18.04 7.87 4.69
C GLN A 208 -16.52 7.63 4.81
N PRO A 209 -15.73 8.00 3.81
CA PRO A 209 -14.29 7.90 3.88
C PRO A 209 -13.72 8.94 4.85
N GLY A 210 -12.64 8.58 5.52
CA GLY A 210 -11.96 9.48 6.42
C GLY A 210 -10.60 8.95 6.85
N TYR A 211 -10.05 9.63 7.86
CA TYR A 211 -8.82 9.23 8.51
C TYR A 211 -9.02 9.28 10.02
N ILE A 212 -8.53 8.27 10.72
CA ILE A 212 -8.60 8.18 12.18
C ILE A 212 -7.21 7.93 12.77
N SER A 213 -6.98 8.41 13.99
CA SER A 213 -5.77 8.10 14.75
C SER A 213 -5.65 6.59 14.95
N ILE A 214 -4.55 6.00 14.51
CA ILE A 214 -4.32 4.54 14.62
C ILE A 214 -4.35 4.11 16.09
N SER A 215 -3.70 4.88 16.97
CA SER A 215 -3.62 4.56 18.39
C SER A 215 -5.00 4.57 19.05
N GLU A 216 -5.83 5.57 18.75
CA GLU A 216 -7.19 5.68 19.28
C GLU A 216 -8.06 4.52 18.80
N ALA A 217 -8.00 4.20 17.50
CA ALA A 217 -8.79 3.12 16.91
C ALA A 217 -8.41 1.73 17.45
N LEU A 218 -7.11 1.50 17.72
CA LEU A 218 -6.63 0.26 18.32
C LEU A 218 -6.68 0.25 19.86
N GLY A 219 -7.22 1.30 20.48
CA GLY A 219 -7.35 1.41 21.94
C GLY A 219 -6.02 1.44 22.68
N ARG A 220 -4.97 2.01 22.07
CA ARG A 220 -3.61 2.12 22.62
C ARG A 220 -3.22 3.56 22.84
N ASP A 221 -2.37 3.80 23.84
CA ASP A 221 -1.78 5.12 24.05
C ASP A 221 -0.78 5.43 22.92
N SER A 222 -0.87 6.65 22.38
CA SER A 222 -0.08 7.08 21.21
C SER A 222 1.45 7.08 21.43
N GLY A 223 1.91 7.00 22.68
CA GLY A 223 3.33 6.90 23.05
C GLY A 223 3.83 5.46 23.23
N GLU A 224 2.96 4.45 23.14
CA GLU A 224 3.30 3.03 23.27
C GLU A 224 3.26 2.27 21.94
N MET A 225 2.97 2.98 20.84
CA MET A 225 2.83 2.39 19.52
C MET A 225 3.94 2.91 18.60
N ASN A 226 4.76 1.99 18.11
CA ASN A 226 5.71 2.26 17.04
C ASN A 226 5.02 2.01 15.70
N ILE A 227 5.25 2.92 14.76
CA ILE A 227 4.76 2.82 13.39
C ILE A 227 5.98 2.84 12.49
N LEU A 228 6.14 1.79 11.71
CA LEU A 228 7.12 1.72 10.64
C LEU A 228 6.44 2.18 9.35
N LEU A 229 7.02 3.20 8.74
CA LEU A 229 6.66 3.60 7.39
C LEU A 229 7.72 3.14 6.41
N GLN A 230 7.33 2.92 5.17
CA GLN A 230 8.27 2.57 4.12
C GLN A 230 7.80 3.19 2.81
N PHE A 231 8.68 3.91 2.13
CA PHE A 231 8.39 4.31 0.76
C PHE A 231 8.67 3.14 -0.18
N LYS A 232 7.76 2.95 -1.12
CA LYS A 232 7.97 2.11 -2.29
C LYS A 232 8.08 3.01 -3.51
N LEU A 233 9.29 3.18 -3.99
CA LEU A 233 9.61 3.97 -5.19
C LEU A 233 9.69 3.03 -6.38
N THR A 234 8.94 3.28 -7.42
CA THR A 234 9.00 2.47 -8.65
C THR A 234 9.68 3.27 -9.75
N ASP A 235 10.69 2.70 -10.38
CA ASP A 235 11.43 3.34 -11.46
C ASP A 235 10.77 3.18 -12.85
N ILE A 236 11.30 3.88 -13.86
CA ILE A 236 10.87 3.80 -15.27
C ILE A 236 10.98 2.39 -15.88
N TYR A 237 11.68 1.46 -15.24
CA TYR A 237 11.77 0.05 -15.66
C TYR A 237 10.82 -0.87 -14.89
N GLY A 238 10.03 -0.31 -13.96
CA GLY A 238 9.09 -1.05 -13.12
C GLY A 238 9.73 -1.77 -11.94
N VAL A 239 10.98 -1.43 -11.60
CA VAL A 239 11.66 -1.97 -10.40
C VAL A 239 11.20 -1.15 -9.19
N SER A 240 10.71 -1.83 -8.16
CA SER A 240 10.36 -1.19 -6.89
C SER A 240 11.50 -1.26 -5.88
N TYR A 241 11.76 -0.14 -5.23
CA TYR A 241 12.77 0.07 -4.20
C TYR A 241 12.09 0.47 -2.91
N TYR A 242 12.46 -0.20 -1.82
CA TYR A 242 11.85 0.02 -0.51
C TYR A 242 12.79 0.81 0.39
N VAL A 243 12.31 1.95 0.87
CA VAL A 243 13.09 2.88 1.69
C VAL A 243 12.42 2.98 3.06
N PRO A 244 12.94 2.27 4.08
CA PRO A 244 12.33 2.23 5.40
C PRO A 244 12.50 3.57 6.13
N VAL A 245 11.51 3.89 6.94
CA VAL A 245 11.40 5.12 7.73
C VAL A 245 10.96 4.71 9.13
N GLU A 246 11.94 4.59 10.02
CA GLU A 246 11.65 4.29 11.43
C GLU A 246 11.18 5.55 12.16
N MET A 247 9.92 5.56 12.58
CA MET A 247 9.37 6.56 13.49
C MET A 247 9.37 6.01 14.92
N ASN A 248 10.51 6.15 15.61
CA ASN A 248 10.61 5.84 17.03
C ASN A 248 9.99 6.97 17.86
N VAL A 249 8.88 6.68 18.53
CA VAL A 249 8.28 7.58 19.52
C VAL A 249 8.87 7.25 20.89
N THR A 250 10.11 7.66 21.14
CA THR A 250 10.51 7.85 22.54
C THR A 250 9.96 9.21 22.96
N SER A 251 8.84 9.18 23.68
CA SER A 251 8.23 10.36 24.29
C SER A 251 9.29 11.26 24.93
N LEU A 252 9.39 12.50 24.47
CA LEU A 252 10.00 13.60 25.23
C LEU A 252 9.24 13.69 26.57
N ARG A 253 9.96 13.43 27.66
CA ARG A 253 9.63 13.97 28.97
C ARG A 253 10.22 15.38 29.08
#